data_AF-A0AAE0GPX1-F1
#
_entry.id   AF-A0AAE0GPX1-F1
#
_cell.length_a   1.000
_cell.length_b   1.000
_cell.length_c   1.000
_cell.angle_alpha   90.00
_cell.angle_beta   90.00
_cell.angle_gamma   90.00
#
_symmetry.space_group_name_H-M   'P 1'
#
loop_
_entity.id
_entity.type
_entity.pdbx_description
1 polymer ?
#
loop_
_entity_poly.entity_id
_entity_poly.type
_entity_poly.pdbx_seq_one_letter_code
_entity_poly.pdbx_strand_id
1 'polypeptide(L)'
;MLSADIELEKEPTSVSLVSALTEYNHKHTNALGPVLRSSSGMAVARWKQLGQHRKYFDGKPRPLMRGWLHGVCVLVWFLSRDQLGLSANADTLASYVVFVYFFSALYHLVPWSHPLSYETAMFLDFVGIQVAYIGHIATWAGWTSWLAMASQFVACIVFAIGPTVLLGKASSANTTVMECGRRRRLYGTLVQQAMLCYAEICYMKHGVFLTLGIVGKFLFPLYFRHYAAYDAKRQGPLVWPGVWSPHENFHASTLIVHILGILGMAHAESLQSPSQ
;
A
#
# COMPACT_ATOMS: atom_id res chain seq x y z
N MET A 1 -55.85 -4.96 -25.20
CA MET A 1 -54.69 -5.77 -25.63
C MET A 1 -53.54 -4.81 -25.84
N LEU A 2 -52.47 -4.98 -25.08
CA LEU A 2 -51.43 -4.02 -24.72
C LEU A 2 -50.55 -3.54 -25.90
N SER A 3 -50.40 -2.22 -26.08
CA SER A 3 -49.21 -1.64 -26.71
C SER A 3 -48.21 -1.32 -25.60
N ALA A 4 -47.09 -2.03 -25.59
CA ALA A 4 -45.99 -1.76 -24.68
C ALA A 4 -45.13 -0.64 -25.29
N ASP A 5 -45.15 0.54 -24.66
CA ASP A 5 -44.16 1.58 -24.89
C ASP A 5 -42.82 1.10 -24.34
N ILE A 6 -41.87 0.86 -25.24
CA ILE A 6 -40.47 0.60 -24.90
C ILE A 6 -39.82 1.97 -24.70
N GLU A 7 -39.73 2.42 -23.46
CA GLU A 7 -38.85 3.53 -23.09
C GLU A 7 -37.40 3.11 -23.37
N LEU A 8 -36.79 3.74 -24.37
CA LEU A 8 -35.36 3.70 -24.62
C LEU A 8 -34.63 4.27 -23.40
N GLU A 9 -33.97 3.39 -22.63
CA GLU A 9 -33.01 3.78 -21.61
C GLU A 9 -31.99 4.76 -22.21
N LYS A 10 -31.99 5.98 -21.70
CA LYS A 10 -30.98 7.00 -22.03
C LYS A 10 -29.59 6.42 -21.74
N GLU A 11 -28.72 6.42 -22.74
CA GLU A 11 -27.30 6.11 -22.55
C GLU A 11 -26.73 7.00 -21.43
N PRO A 12 -25.94 6.43 -20.50
CA PRO A 12 -25.26 7.22 -19.49
C PRO A 12 -24.26 8.13 -20.20
N THR A 13 -24.53 9.45 -20.16
CA THR A 13 -23.60 10.47 -20.62
C THR A 13 -22.25 10.25 -19.96
N SER A 14 -21.20 10.15 -20.77
CA SER A 14 -19.83 9.94 -20.33
C SER A 14 -19.35 11.14 -19.50
N VAL A 15 -19.62 11.10 -18.21
CA VAL A 15 -19.09 12.11 -17.28
C VAL A 15 -17.57 11.96 -17.27
N SER A 16 -16.87 13.00 -17.74
CA SER A 16 -15.41 13.09 -17.65
C SER A 16 -14.97 12.86 -16.19
N LEU A 17 -13.96 12.01 -15.99
CA LEU A 17 -13.34 11.73 -14.68
C LEU A 17 -13.01 13.04 -13.94
N VAL A 18 -12.55 14.07 -14.65
CA VAL A 18 -12.23 15.38 -14.07
C VAL A 18 -13.48 16.07 -13.51
N SER A 19 -14.58 16.04 -14.25
CA SER A 19 -15.86 16.63 -13.81
C SER A 19 -16.45 15.87 -12.61
N ALA A 20 -16.41 14.55 -12.64
CA ALA A 20 -16.87 13.70 -11.53
C ALA A 20 -16.05 13.93 -10.25
N LEU A 21 -14.72 14.02 -10.37
CA LEU A 21 -13.83 14.30 -9.23
C LEU A 21 -14.02 15.73 -8.69
N THR A 22 -14.28 16.70 -9.57
CA THR A 22 -14.55 18.10 -9.18
C THR A 22 -15.87 18.22 -8.43
N GLU A 23 -16.92 17.54 -8.89
CA GLU A 23 -18.23 17.52 -8.23
C GLU A 23 -18.17 16.80 -6.87
N TYR A 24 -17.50 15.64 -6.81
CA TYR A 24 -17.26 14.91 -5.56
C TYR A 24 -16.57 15.79 -4.51
N ASN A 25 -15.53 16.51 -4.95
CA ASN A 25 -14.83 17.43 -4.09
C ASN A 25 -15.76 18.51 -3.52
N HIS A 26 -16.52 19.18 -4.38
CA HIS A 26 -17.43 20.25 -3.98
C HIS A 26 -18.52 19.77 -3.01
N LYS A 27 -19.05 18.55 -3.19
CA LYS A 27 -20.06 17.97 -2.31
C LYS A 27 -19.54 17.69 -0.90
N HIS A 28 -18.31 17.18 -0.76
CA HIS A 28 -17.80 16.73 0.54
C HIS A 28 -16.97 17.77 1.30
N THR A 29 -16.44 18.81 0.63
CA THR A 29 -15.85 19.96 1.34
C THR A 29 -16.91 20.79 2.08
N ASN A 30 -18.15 20.81 1.60
CA ASN A 30 -19.25 21.54 2.24
C ASN A 30 -19.92 20.81 3.42
N ALA A 31 -19.74 19.48 3.52
CA ALA A 31 -20.29 18.67 4.61
C ALA A 31 -19.43 18.70 5.89
N LEU A 32 -18.18 19.15 5.79
CA LEU A 32 -17.28 19.31 6.93
C LEU A 32 -17.37 20.76 7.41
N GLY A 33 -17.82 20.95 8.65
CA GLY A 33 -18.07 22.26 9.25
C GLY A 33 -16.88 23.24 9.20
N PRO A 34 -17.06 24.48 9.69
CA PRO A 34 -16.20 25.64 9.41
C PRO A 34 -14.72 25.51 9.82
N VAL A 35 -14.34 24.47 10.56
CA VAL A 35 -12.97 24.19 11.03
C VAL A 35 -11.98 23.86 9.88
N LEU A 36 -12.47 23.59 8.67
CA LEU A 36 -11.63 23.28 7.50
C LEU A 36 -11.68 24.31 6.36
N ARG A 37 -12.40 25.43 6.53
CA ARG A 37 -12.44 26.53 5.55
C ARG A 37 -11.20 27.42 5.69
N SER A 38 -10.02 26.95 5.28
CA SER A 38 -8.97 27.88 4.83
C SER A 38 -9.05 28.02 3.32
N SER A 39 -9.27 29.25 2.90
CA SER A 39 -9.47 29.77 1.55
C SER A 39 -8.52 29.22 0.48
N SER A 40 -9.11 28.92 -0.69
CA SER A 40 -8.55 29.04 -2.04
C SER A 40 -7.09 28.62 -2.24
N GLY A 41 -6.88 27.35 -2.59
CA GLY A 41 -5.62 26.86 -3.14
C GLY A 41 -5.67 25.35 -3.29
N MET A 42 -5.36 24.83 -4.47
CA MET A 42 -5.19 23.40 -4.72
C MET A 42 -4.36 22.74 -3.62
N ALA A 43 -4.85 21.60 -3.11
CA ALA A 43 -4.11 20.61 -2.32
C ALA A 43 -3.08 21.17 -1.31
N VAL A 44 -3.50 21.92 -0.30
CA VAL A 44 -2.58 22.31 0.78
C VAL A 44 -2.48 21.17 1.79
N ALA A 45 -1.59 20.22 1.52
CA ALA A 45 -1.03 19.34 2.54
C ALA A 45 -0.38 20.20 3.64
N ARG A 46 -0.71 19.94 4.92
CA ARG A 46 -0.15 20.72 6.03
C ARG A 46 1.20 20.15 6.46
N TRP A 47 2.22 20.29 5.62
CA TRP A 47 3.57 19.75 5.84
C TRP A 47 4.20 20.13 7.17
N LYS A 48 3.90 21.33 7.69
CA LYS A 48 4.36 21.78 9.02
C LYS A 48 3.83 20.93 10.19
N GLN A 49 2.79 20.14 9.96
CA GLN A 49 2.12 19.27 10.94
C GLN A 49 2.34 17.78 10.63
N LEU A 50 3.41 17.44 9.90
CA LEU A 50 3.75 16.07 9.55
C LEU A 50 3.77 15.16 10.79
N GLY A 51 2.99 14.08 10.76
CA GLY A 51 2.88 13.11 11.84
C GLY A 51 2.18 13.59 13.11
N GLN A 52 1.73 14.86 13.18
CA GLN A 52 1.12 15.45 14.39
C GLN A 52 -0.40 15.28 14.45
N HIS A 53 -1.04 14.84 13.37
CA HIS A 53 -2.49 14.66 13.34
C HIS A 53 -2.92 13.42 14.14
N ARG A 54 -3.93 13.60 15.00
CA ARG A 54 -4.49 12.57 15.89
C ARG A 54 -5.58 11.73 15.24
N LYS A 55 -6.13 12.21 14.12
CA LYS A 55 -7.18 11.54 13.37
C LYS A 55 -6.90 11.63 11.88
N TYR A 56 -7.26 10.58 11.15
CA TYR A 56 -7.30 10.61 9.70
C TYR A 56 -8.47 11.47 9.19
N PHE A 57 -8.49 11.70 7.88
CA PHE A 57 -9.56 12.44 7.23
C PHE A 57 -10.95 11.80 7.46
N ASP A 58 -11.03 10.47 7.51
CA ASP A 58 -12.26 9.73 7.81
C ASP A 58 -12.67 9.76 9.29
N GLY A 59 -12.01 10.59 10.11
CA GLY A 59 -12.33 10.82 11.52
C GLY A 59 -11.76 9.78 12.49
N LYS A 60 -11.09 8.75 11.98
CA LYS A 60 -10.61 7.62 12.80
C LYS A 60 -9.32 7.98 13.53
N PRO A 61 -9.10 7.43 14.74
CA PRO A 61 -7.90 7.71 15.51
C PRO A 61 -6.65 7.19 14.80
N ARG A 62 -5.59 8.00 14.82
CA ARG A 62 -4.26 7.66 14.32
C ARG A 62 -3.31 7.55 15.51
N PRO A 63 -2.62 6.42 15.71
CA PRO A 63 -1.55 6.33 16.71
C PRO A 63 -0.37 7.25 16.35
N LEU A 64 0.32 7.79 17.35
CA LEU A 64 1.42 8.74 17.16
C LEU A 64 2.51 8.23 16.21
N MET A 65 2.91 6.96 16.37
CA MET A 65 4.01 6.32 15.64
C MET A 65 3.64 5.83 14.24
N ARG A 66 2.37 5.99 13.83
CA ARG A 66 1.88 5.55 12.54
C ARG A 66 2.65 6.18 11.38
N GLY A 67 3.23 5.35 10.50
CA GLY A 67 3.96 5.80 9.30
C GLY A 67 5.38 6.30 9.56
N TRP A 68 5.78 6.54 10.81
CA TRP A 68 7.13 7.01 11.12
C TRP A 68 8.20 5.97 10.78
N LEU A 69 7.91 4.69 11.01
CA LEU A 69 8.80 3.60 10.62
C LEU A 69 9.12 3.67 9.11
N HIS A 70 8.10 3.89 8.27
CA HIS A 70 8.27 3.99 6.82
C HIS A 70 9.08 5.22 6.45
N GLY A 71 8.76 6.38 7.04
CA GLY A 71 9.49 7.62 6.81
C GLY A 71 10.98 7.53 7.18
N VAL A 72 11.30 6.91 8.33
CA VAL A 72 12.69 6.67 8.75
C VAL A 72 13.39 5.73 7.76
N CYS A 73 12.77 4.64 7.32
CA CYS A 73 13.37 3.73 6.35
C CYS A 73 13.69 4.42 5.03
N VAL A 74 12.79 5.29 4.54
CA VAL A 74 13.00 6.10 3.33
C VAL A 74 14.17 7.06 3.52
N LEU A 75 14.24 7.76 4.65
CA LEU A 75 15.34 8.69 4.95
C LEU A 75 16.69 7.96 5.05
N VAL A 76 16.74 6.85 5.78
CA VAL A 76 17.94 6.02 5.91
C VAL A 76 18.40 5.57 4.52
N TRP A 77 17.50 5.06 3.69
CA TRP A 77 17.83 4.68 2.32
C TRP A 77 18.47 5.81 1.53
N PHE A 78 17.83 6.98 1.46
CA PHE A 78 18.38 8.11 0.69
C PHE A 78 19.71 8.66 1.23
N LEU A 79 19.93 8.57 2.54
CA LEU A 79 21.15 9.09 3.18
C LEU A 79 22.32 8.10 3.17
N SER A 80 22.04 6.79 3.12
CA SER A 80 23.06 5.76 3.30
C SER A 80 23.16 4.75 2.16
N ARG A 81 22.33 4.82 1.10
CA ARG A 81 22.30 3.81 0.01
C ARG A 81 23.69 3.42 -0.48
N ASP A 82 24.51 4.41 -0.84
CA ASP A 82 25.85 4.17 -1.41
C ASP A 82 26.83 3.55 -0.40
N GLN A 83 26.54 3.67 0.90
CA GLN A 83 27.35 3.10 1.99
C GLN A 83 26.92 1.65 2.33
N LEU A 84 25.77 1.19 1.85
CA LEU A 84 25.26 -0.15 2.17
C LEU A 84 25.99 -1.26 1.42
N GLY A 85 26.74 -0.93 0.36
CA GLY A 85 27.51 -1.92 -0.41
C GLY A 85 26.66 -3.03 -1.01
N LEU A 86 25.40 -2.73 -1.36
CA LEU A 86 24.47 -3.72 -1.93
C LEU A 86 24.88 -4.07 -3.37
N SER A 87 24.78 -5.34 -3.70
CA SER A 87 24.82 -5.83 -5.08
C SER A 87 23.64 -5.30 -5.89
N ALA A 88 23.75 -5.33 -7.23
CA ALA A 88 22.76 -4.70 -8.11
C ALA A 88 21.32 -5.22 -7.90
N ASN A 89 21.12 -6.54 -7.72
CA ASN A 89 19.77 -7.07 -7.48
C ASN A 89 19.27 -6.78 -6.07
N ALA A 90 20.15 -6.82 -5.05
CA ALA A 90 19.79 -6.44 -3.69
C ALA A 90 19.42 -4.95 -3.57
N ASP A 91 20.15 -4.06 -4.26
CA ASP A 91 19.84 -2.62 -4.35
C ASP A 91 18.53 -2.37 -5.11
N THR A 92 18.31 -3.10 -6.21
CA THR A 92 17.04 -3.07 -6.95
C THR A 92 15.88 -3.48 -6.04
N LEU A 93 16.02 -4.61 -5.34
CA LEU A 93 15.02 -5.12 -4.40
C LEU A 93 14.72 -4.10 -3.29
N ALA A 94 15.76 -3.53 -2.69
CA ALA A 94 15.63 -2.51 -1.65
C ALA A 94 14.95 -1.23 -2.18
N SER A 95 15.21 -0.82 -3.42
CA SER A 95 14.54 0.31 -4.07
C SER A 95 13.03 0.10 -4.19
N TYR A 96 12.60 -1.12 -4.55
CA TYR A 96 11.17 -1.48 -4.61
C TYR A 96 10.51 -1.49 -3.22
N VAL A 97 11.22 -1.95 -2.18
CA VAL A 97 10.75 -1.87 -0.80
C VAL A 97 10.64 -0.42 -0.32
N VAL A 98 11.63 0.42 -0.63
CA VAL A 98 11.62 1.83 -0.24
C VAL A 98 10.51 2.59 -0.97
N PHE A 99 10.21 2.22 -2.23
CA PHE A 99 9.10 2.79 -2.98
C PHE A 99 7.75 2.59 -2.26
N VAL A 100 7.46 1.39 -1.74
CA VAL A 100 6.23 1.21 -0.95
C VAL A 100 6.25 2.02 0.34
N TYR A 101 7.39 2.08 1.03
CA TYR A 101 7.50 2.87 2.26
C TYR A 101 7.37 4.37 2.03
N PHE A 102 7.79 4.88 0.87
CA PHE A 102 7.58 6.27 0.50
C PHE A 102 6.09 6.62 0.44
N PHE A 103 5.29 5.84 -0.30
CA PHE A 103 3.85 6.11 -0.37
C PHE A 103 3.12 5.82 0.94
N SER A 104 3.56 4.81 1.68
CA SER A 104 3.01 4.53 3.01
C SER A 104 3.28 5.67 3.99
N ALA A 105 4.49 6.24 3.97
CA ALA A 105 4.83 7.42 4.76
C ALA A 105 3.99 8.63 4.34
N LEU A 106 3.81 8.89 3.03
CA LEU A 106 2.96 9.98 2.56
C LEU A 106 1.51 9.82 3.04
N TYR A 107 0.94 8.63 2.90
CA TYR A 107 -0.41 8.35 3.35
C TYR A 107 -0.57 8.57 4.86
N HIS A 108 0.37 8.07 5.66
CA HIS A 108 0.24 8.02 7.11
C HIS A 108 0.75 9.26 7.86
N LEU A 109 1.74 9.98 7.33
CA LEU A 109 2.36 11.12 8.01
C LEU A 109 1.76 12.44 7.56
N VAL A 110 1.37 12.57 6.28
CA VAL A 110 0.85 13.83 5.76
C VAL A 110 -0.58 14.04 6.26
N PRO A 111 -0.87 15.16 6.95
CA PRO A 111 -2.24 15.52 7.31
C PRO A 111 -3.00 16.02 6.08
N TRP A 112 -3.63 15.09 5.36
CA TRP A 112 -4.45 15.39 4.19
C TRP A 112 -5.71 16.14 4.61
N SER A 113 -5.85 17.37 4.12
CA SER A 113 -6.98 18.27 4.41
C SER A 113 -8.21 17.98 3.55
N HIS A 114 -8.09 17.10 2.56
CA HIS A 114 -9.04 16.94 1.47
C HIS A 114 -9.36 15.46 1.21
N PRO A 115 -10.64 15.09 1.01
CA PRO A 115 -11.03 13.68 0.85
C PRO A 115 -10.33 13.03 -0.33
N LEU A 116 -10.38 13.66 -1.51
CA LEU A 116 -9.72 13.13 -2.70
C LEU A 116 -8.21 12.89 -2.49
N SER A 117 -7.47 13.85 -1.92
CA SER A 117 -6.03 13.68 -1.67
C SER A 117 -5.74 12.54 -0.68
N TYR A 118 -6.53 12.42 0.39
CA TYR A 118 -6.42 11.32 1.33
C TYR A 118 -6.64 9.96 0.65
N GLU A 119 -7.67 9.86 -0.19
CA GLU A 119 -7.99 8.64 -0.93
C GLU A 119 -6.96 8.30 -2.01
N THR A 120 -6.42 9.31 -2.70
CA THR A 120 -5.31 9.14 -3.63
C THR A 120 -4.06 8.65 -2.91
N ALA A 121 -3.68 9.25 -1.78
CA ALA A 121 -2.52 8.83 -1.01
C ALA A 121 -2.66 7.37 -0.54
N MET A 122 -3.84 6.99 -0.06
CA MET A 122 -4.14 5.60 0.30
C MET A 122 -4.08 4.66 -0.91
N PHE A 123 -4.61 5.07 -2.08
CA PHE A 123 -4.50 4.25 -3.29
C PHE A 123 -3.04 4.06 -3.70
N LEU A 124 -2.22 5.11 -3.64
CA LEU A 124 -0.80 5.04 -3.95
C LEU A 124 -0.03 4.14 -2.98
N ASP A 125 -0.39 4.10 -1.70
CA ASP A 125 0.15 3.13 -0.74
C ASP A 125 -0.13 1.68 -1.19
N PHE A 126 -1.36 1.37 -1.62
CA PHE A 126 -1.68 0.07 -2.23
C PHE A 126 -0.93 -0.20 -3.52
N VAL A 127 -0.72 0.82 -4.36
CA VAL A 127 0.08 0.69 -5.58
C VAL A 127 1.51 0.31 -5.23
N GLY A 128 2.09 1.00 -4.25
CA GLY A 128 3.42 0.71 -3.71
C GLY A 128 3.55 -0.75 -3.30
N ILE A 129 2.57 -1.31 -2.57
CA ILE A 129 2.58 -2.72 -2.17
C ILE A 129 2.68 -3.66 -3.37
N GLN A 130 1.90 -3.45 -4.43
CA GLN A 130 1.96 -4.31 -5.62
C GLN A 130 3.29 -4.16 -6.36
N VAL A 131 3.80 -2.93 -6.48
CA VAL A 131 5.10 -2.65 -7.09
C VAL A 131 6.23 -3.34 -6.32
N ALA A 132 6.18 -3.35 -4.99
CA ALA A 132 7.13 -4.07 -4.15
C ALA A 132 7.10 -5.58 -4.41
N TYR A 133 5.91 -6.18 -4.57
CA TYR A 133 5.79 -7.60 -4.93
C TYR A 133 6.37 -7.91 -6.31
N ILE A 134 6.11 -7.07 -7.32
CA ILE A 134 6.70 -7.24 -8.66
C ILE A 134 8.23 -7.24 -8.54
N GLY A 135 8.80 -6.24 -7.85
CA GLY A 135 10.24 -6.14 -7.66
C GLY A 135 10.83 -7.35 -6.92
N HIS A 136 10.19 -7.78 -5.84
CA HIS A 136 10.57 -8.99 -5.10
C HIS A 136 10.55 -10.24 -5.98
N ILE A 137 9.46 -10.49 -6.70
CA ILE A 137 9.32 -11.67 -7.54
C ILE A 137 10.32 -11.62 -8.71
N ALA A 138 10.45 -10.49 -9.38
CA ALA A 138 11.30 -10.33 -10.54
C ALA A 138 12.80 -10.42 -10.21
N THR A 139 13.22 -9.93 -9.03
CA THR A 139 14.62 -10.05 -8.60
C THR A 139 14.98 -11.49 -8.24
N TRP A 140 14.06 -12.29 -7.70
CA TRP A 140 14.30 -13.71 -7.41
C TRP A 140 14.16 -14.63 -8.62
N ALA A 141 13.09 -14.47 -9.41
CA ALA A 141 12.75 -15.36 -10.51
C ALA A 141 13.27 -14.88 -11.87
N GLY A 142 13.74 -13.63 -11.97
CA GLY A 142 14.12 -12.97 -13.21
C GLY A 142 12.98 -12.16 -13.84
N TRP A 143 13.32 -11.01 -14.44
CA TRP A 143 12.38 -10.05 -15.03
C TRP A 143 11.55 -10.58 -16.19
N THR A 144 12.10 -11.54 -16.94
CA THR A 144 11.45 -12.16 -18.10
C THR A 144 10.74 -13.47 -17.73
N SER A 145 10.75 -13.86 -16.46
CA SER A 145 10.08 -15.07 -16.01
C SER A 145 8.56 -14.95 -16.14
N TRP A 146 7.89 -16.08 -16.39
CA TRP A 146 6.43 -16.15 -16.40
C TRP A 146 5.83 -15.67 -15.06
N LEU A 147 6.54 -15.88 -13.95
CA LEU A 147 6.12 -15.50 -12.61
C LEU A 147 6.12 -13.98 -12.43
N ALA A 148 7.15 -13.29 -12.92
CA ALA A 148 7.21 -11.83 -12.95
C ALA A 148 6.11 -11.23 -13.84
N MET A 149 5.86 -11.81 -15.02
CA MET A 149 4.77 -11.38 -15.91
C MET A 149 3.39 -11.56 -15.26
N ALA A 150 3.15 -12.72 -14.64
CA ALA A 150 1.90 -12.98 -13.93
C ALA A 150 1.71 -12.04 -12.73
N SER A 151 2.78 -11.70 -11.99
CA SER A 151 2.75 -10.71 -10.91
C SER A 151 2.34 -9.32 -11.43
N GLN A 152 2.91 -8.88 -12.55
CA GLN A 152 2.54 -7.62 -13.20
C GLN A 152 1.06 -7.60 -13.61
N PHE A 153 0.56 -8.71 -14.19
CA PHE A 153 -0.84 -8.83 -14.56
C PHE A 153 -1.78 -8.71 -13.35
N VAL A 154 -1.47 -9.38 -12.24
CA VAL A 154 -2.22 -9.25 -10.98
C VAL A 154 -2.20 -7.81 -10.47
N ALA A 155 -1.04 -7.15 -10.51
CA ALA A 155 -0.91 -5.75 -10.11
C ALA A 155 -1.78 -4.83 -10.98
N CYS A 156 -1.81 -5.01 -12.30
CA CYS A 156 -2.68 -4.26 -13.21
C CYS A 156 -4.16 -4.40 -12.84
N ILE A 157 -4.61 -5.62 -12.51
CA ILE A 157 -5.99 -5.85 -12.03
C ILE A 157 -6.25 -5.06 -10.74
N VAL A 158 -5.32 -5.10 -9.77
CA VAL A 158 -5.44 -4.35 -8.51
C VAL A 158 -5.45 -2.84 -8.76
N PHE A 159 -4.64 -2.35 -9.69
CA PHE A 159 -4.59 -0.94 -10.05
C PHE A 159 -5.89 -0.46 -10.68
N ALA A 160 -6.51 -1.25 -11.55
CA ALA A 160 -7.79 -0.92 -12.17
C ALA A 160 -8.92 -0.75 -11.14
N ILE A 161 -8.82 -1.39 -9.96
CA ILE A 161 -9.79 -1.23 -8.87
C ILE A 161 -9.75 0.19 -8.28
N GLY A 162 -8.60 0.86 -8.23
CA GLY A 162 -8.49 2.19 -7.63
C GLY A 162 -9.33 3.26 -8.33
N PRO A 163 -9.08 3.53 -9.62
CA PRO A 163 -9.83 4.51 -10.40
C PRO A 163 -11.32 4.16 -10.50
N THR A 164 -11.68 2.88 -10.63
CA THR A 164 -13.09 2.47 -10.67
C THR A 164 -13.82 2.75 -9.37
N VAL A 165 -13.15 2.61 -8.22
CA VAL A 165 -13.71 2.99 -6.93
C VAL A 165 -13.77 4.52 -6.76
N LEU A 166 -12.75 5.26 -7.19
CA LEU A 166 -12.77 6.73 -7.16
C LEU A 166 -13.91 7.30 -8.04
N LEU A 167 -14.13 6.71 -9.22
CA LEU A 167 -15.24 7.04 -10.12
C LEU A 167 -16.60 6.64 -9.55
N GLY A 168 -16.73 5.44 -8.99
CA GLY A 168 -17.99 4.95 -8.40
C GLY A 168 -18.42 5.69 -7.14
N LYS A 169 -17.49 6.32 -6.41
CA LYS A 169 -17.81 7.17 -5.25
C LYS A 169 -18.26 8.57 -5.64
N ALA A 170 -17.84 9.06 -6.81
CA ALA A 170 -18.42 10.28 -7.38
C ALA A 170 -19.93 10.11 -7.64
N SER A 171 -20.40 8.87 -7.86
CA SER A 171 -21.82 8.56 -8.09
C SER A 171 -22.58 8.01 -6.86
N SER A 172 -21.92 7.57 -5.78
CA SER A 172 -22.57 7.02 -4.58
C SER A 172 -21.97 7.56 -3.28
N ALA A 173 -22.77 8.32 -2.51
CA ALA A 173 -22.30 9.18 -1.42
C ALA A 173 -21.80 8.47 -0.13
N ASN A 174 -21.88 7.14 -0.02
CA ASN A 174 -21.90 6.48 1.30
C ASN A 174 -20.88 5.34 1.55
N THR A 175 -19.86 5.12 0.73
CA THR A 175 -18.82 4.10 1.03
C THR A 175 -17.43 4.71 0.96
N THR A 176 -16.46 4.25 1.75
CA THR A 176 -15.05 4.71 1.66
C THR A 176 -14.24 3.84 0.67
N VAL A 177 -13.16 4.36 0.06
CA VAL A 177 -12.26 3.53 -0.80
C VAL A 177 -11.70 2.33 -0.02
N MET A 178 -11.54 2.47 1.30
CA MET A 178 -11.12 1.37 2.19
C MET A 178 -12.08 0.17 2.16
N GLU A 179 -13.38 0.41 2.03
CA GLU A 179 -14.40 -0.65 2.09
C GLU A 179 -14.68 -1.22 0.70
N CYS A 180 -14.75 -0.35 -0.30
CA CYS A 180 -15.03 -0.75 -1.67
C CYS A 180 -13.81 -1.46 -2.29
N GLY A 181 -14.00 -2.66 -2.84
CA GLY A 181 -12.92 -3.45 -3.42
C GLY A 181 -11.94 -4.06 -2.40
N ARG A 182 -12.18 -3.91 -1.08
CA ARG A 182 -11.30 -4.44 -0.02
C ARG A 182 -10.96 -5.92 -0.19
N ARG A 183 -11.98 -6.74 -0.45
CA ARG A 183 -11.80 -8.19 -0.65
C ARG A 183 -10.94 -8.47 -1.88
N ARG A 184 -11.19 -7.77 -2.99
CA ARG A 184 -10.42 -7.95 -4.24
C ARG A 184 -8.96 -7.53 -4.06
N ARG A 185 -8.68 -6.41 -3.39
CA ARG A 185 -7.31 -5.99 -3.05
C ARG A 185 -6.61 -6.99 -2.13
N LEU A 186 -7.32 -7.52 -1.13
CA LEU A 186 -6.81 -8.56 -0.25
C LEU A 186 -6.47 -9.83 -1.04
N TYR A 187 -7.38 -10.30 -1.89
CA TYR A 187 -7.13 -11.49 -2.73
C TYR A 187 -5.93 -11.27 -3.66
N GLY A 188 -5.83 -10.12 -4.34
CA GLY A 188 -4.67 -9.81 -5.18
C GLY A 188 -3.36 -9.83 -4.38
N THR A 189 -3.37 -9.24 -3.18
CA THR A 189 -2.20 -9.27 -2.27
C THR A 189 -1.84 -10.69 -1.83
N LEU A 190 -2.82 -11.53 -1.52
CA LEU A 190 -2.58 -12.93 -1.16
C LEU A 190 -2.04 -13.76 -2.32
N VAL A 191 -2.50 -13.50 -3.56
CA VAL A 191 -1.96 -14.14 -4.76
C VAL A 191 -0.50 -13.74 -4.96
N GLN A 192 -0.17 -12.44 -4.88
CA GLN A 192 1.21 -11.96 -4.95
C GLN A 192 2.10 -12.59 -3.87
N GLN A 193 1.60 -12.67 -2.64
CA GLN A 193 2.29 -13.31 -1.53
C GLN A 193 2.60 -14.79 -1.80
N ALA A 194 1.64 -15.53 -2.37
CA ALA A 194 1.83 -16.94 -2.73
C ALA A 194 2.87 -17.10 -3.85
N MET A 195 2.81 -16.23 -4.87
CA MET A 195 3.80 -16.21 -5.95
C MET A 195 5.20 -15.89 -5.45
N LEU A 196 5.34 -14.93 -4.53
CA LEU A 196 6.63 -14.63 -3.90
C LEU A 196 7.14 -15.79 -3.05
N CYS A 197 6.26 -16.46 -2.29
CA CYS A 197 6.63 -17.66 -1.54
C CYS A 197 7.18 -18.75 -2.48
N TYR A 198 6.51 -18.98 -3.61
CA TYR A 198 6.97 -19.91 -4.63
C TYR A 198 8.34 -19.50 -5.21
N ALA A 199 8.53 -18.22 -5.57
CA ALA A 199 9.81 -17.72 -6.06
C ALA A 199 10.94 -17.99 -5.07
N GLU A 200 10.74 -17.66 -3.79
CA GLU A 200 11.76 -17.87 -2.77
C GLU A 200 12.06 -19.36 -2.57
N ILE A 201 11.06 -20.24 -2.53
CA ILE A 201 11.29 -21.69 -2.41
C ILE A 201 12.11 -22.24 -3.58
N CYS A 202 11.83 -21.79 -4.80
CA CYS A 202 12.51 -22.29 -5.99
C CYS A 202 13.92 -21.70 -6.17
N TYR A 203 14.14 -20.45 -5.77
CA TYR A 203 15.34 -19.69 -6.14
C TYR A 203 16.23 -19.29 -4.94
N MET A 204 15.71 -19.24 -3.72
CA MET A 204 16.49 -18.97 -2.51
C MET A 204 17.02 -20.29 -1.91
N LYS A 205 18.32 -20.55 -2.11
CA LYS A 205 18.94 -21.83 -1.70
C LYS A 205 19.39 -21.87 -0.22
N HIS A 206 19.39 -20.73 0.48
CA HIS A 206 19.88 -20.65 1.85
C HIS A 206 18.74 -20.84 2.86
N GLY A 207 18.77 -21.97 3.58
CA GLY A 207 17.66 -22.42 4.44
C GLY A 207 17.21 -21.42 5.50
N VAL A 208 18.14 -20.68 6.14
CA VAL A 208 17.78 -19.73 7.21
C VAL A 208 16.91 -18.57 6.69
N PHE A 209 17.29 -17.96 5.57
CA PHE A 209 16.52 -16.86 4.98
C PHE A 209 15.18 -17.35 4.43
N LEU A 210 15.17 -18.56 3.86
CA LEU A 210 13.96 -19.19 3.35
C LEU A 210 12.97 -19.50 4.47
N THR A 211 13.43 -20.12 5.56
CA THR A 211 12.56 -20.44 6.70
C THR A 211 11.98 -19.18 7.33
N LEU A 212 12.80 -18.16 7.58
CA LEU A 212 12.31 -16.90 8.17
C LEU A 212 11.37 -16.16 7.22
N GLY A 213 11.66 -16.18 5.91
CA GLY A 213 10.81 -15.60 4.87
C GLY A 213 9.44 -16.29 4.81
N ILE A 214 9.41 -17.62 4.74
CA ILE A 214 8.18 -18.42 4.69
C ILE A 214 7.36 -18.21 5.97
N VAL A 215 7.99 -18.33 7.14
CA VAL A 215 7.33 -18.12 8.44
C VAL A 215 6.70 -16.73 8.50
N GLY A 216 7.43 -15.70 8.07
CA GLY A 216 6.90 -14.33 7.95
C GLY A 216 5.68 -14.25 7.03
N LYS A 217 5.68 -14.99 5.91
CA LYS A 217 4.57 -14.96 4.95
C LYS A 217 3.29 -15.62 5.43
N PHE A 218 3.35 -16.53 6.41
CA PHE A 218 2.17 -17.14 7.02
C PHE A 218 1.76 -16.46 8.32
N LEU A 219 2.72 -16.13 9.19
CA LEU A 219 2.43 -15.48 10.46
C LEU A 219 1.91 -14.06 10.27
N PHE A 220 2.38 -13.32 9.26
CA PHE A 220 1.96 -11.92 9.08
C PHE A 220 0.52 -11.76 8.60
N PRO A 221 0.01 -12.50 7.61
CA PRO A 221 -1.40 -12.45 7.25
C PRO A 221 -2.32 -12.86 8.41
N LEU A 222 -1.91 -13.87 9.20
CA LEU A 222 -2.65 -14.30 10.38
C LEU A 222 -2.67 -13.20 11.45
N TYR A 223 -1.50 -12.68 11.81
CA TYR A 223 -1.38 -11.58 12.76
C TYR A 223 -2.17 -10.35 12.28
N PHE A 224 -2.05 -10.00 11.01
CA PHE A 224 -2.76 -8.88 10.42
C PHE A 224 -4.27 -9.07 10.56
N ARG A 225 -4.79 -10.21 10.10
CA ARG A 225 -6.22 -10.53 10.18
C ARG A 225 -6.76 -10.46 11.61
N HIS A 226 -6.02 -10.97 12.58
CA HIS A 226 -6.49 -11.09 13.96
C HIS A 226 -6.32 -9.82 14.79
N TYR A 227 -5.30 -9.01 14.53
CA TYR A 227 -4.89 -7.92 15.41
C TYR A 227 -4.71 -6.56 14.73
N ALA A 228 -4.22 -6.52 13.48
CA ALA A 228 -3.87 -5.26 12.81
C ALA A 228 -4.90 -4.79 11.76
N ALA A 229 -5.79 -5.67 11.33
CA ALA A 229 -6.81 -5.36 10.34
C ALA A 229 -7.70 -4.23 10.85
N TYR A 230 -8.19 -3.43 9.92
CA TYR A 230 -9.04 -2.28 10.22
C TYR A 230 -10.26 -2.62 11.09
N ASP A 231 -10.78 -3.84 10.94
CA ASP A 231 -11.93 -4.41 11.66
C ASP A 231 -11.54 -5.49 12.69
N ALA A 232 -10.26 -5.53 13.10
CA ALA A 232 -9.80 -6.47 14.11
C ALA A 232 -10.48 -6.20 15.46
N LYS A 233 -11.09 -7.26 16.04
CA LYS A 233 -11.79 -7.18 17.33
C LYS A 233 -10.89 -7.40 18.55
N ARG A 234 -9.65 -7.86 18.34
CA ARG A 234 -8.72 -8.20 19.42
C ARG A 234 -7.66 -7.11 19.57
N GLN A 235 -7.31 -6.80 20.80
CA GLN A 235 -6.09 -6.05 21.07
C GLN A 235 -4.91 -7.01 20.88
N GLY A 236 -3.98 -6.62 20.00
CA GLY A 236 -2.74 -7.37 19.80
C GLY A 236 -1.77 -7.21 20.99
N PRO A 237 -0.69 -7.99 21.02
CA PRO A 237 0.38 -7.81 21.99
C PRO A 237 1.14 -6.50 21.74
N LEU A 238 1.92 -6.03 22.73
CA LEU A 238 2.84 -4.89 22.60
C LEU A 238 2.15 -3.62 22.06
N VAL A 239 1.15 -3.12 22.79
CA VAL A 239 0.36 -1.94 22.43
C VAL A 239 0.62 -0.84 23.44
N TRP A 240 0.84 0.39 22.96
CA TRP A 240 0.84 1.59 23.77
C TRP A 240 -0.32 2.48 23.32
N PRO A 241 -1.42 2.58 24.08
CA PRO A 241 -2.61 3.33 23.69
C PRO A 241 -2.29 4.75 23.19
N GLY A 242 -2.79 5.07 21.98
CA GLY A 242 -2.57 6.37 21.33
C GLY A 242 -1.18 6.58 20.73
N VAL A 243 -0.18 5.75 21.06
CA VAL A 243 1.21 5.89 20.57
C VAL A 243 1.54 4.79 19.56
N TRP A 244 1.27 3.54 19.89
CA TRP A 244 1.66 2.36 19.13
C TRP A 244 0.51 1.34 19.15
N SER A 245 0.10 0.85 17.98
CA SER A 245 -0.98 -0.13 17.87
C SER A 245 -0.48 -1.47 17.31
N PRO A 246 -1.32 -2.52 17.32
CA PRO A 246 -0.96 -3.80 16.72
C PRO A 246 -0.54 -3.69 15.25
N HIS A 247 -1.02 -2.68 14.52
CA HIS A 247 -0.68 -2.50 13.12
C HIS A 247 0.75 -1.96 12.93
N GLU A 248 1.31 -1.24 13.89
CA GLU A 248 2.72 -0.85 13.90
C GLU A 248 3.61 -2.06 14.16
N ASN A 249 3.20 -3.02 15.02
CA ASN A 249 3.89 -4.31 15.14
C ASN A 249 3.90 -5.08 13.82
N PHE A 250 2.79 -5.05 13.07
CA PHE A 250 2.74 -5.65 11.74
C PHE A 250 3.77 -5.01 10.81
N HIS A 251 3.82 -3.67 10.71
CA HIS A 251 4.81 -2.99 9.89
C HIS A 251 6.25 -3.26 10.33
N ALA A 252 6.54 -3.26 11.64
CA ALA A 252 7.86 -3.57 12.16
C ALA A 252 8.29 -5.00 11.79
N SER A 253 7.37 -5.96 11.87
CA SER A 253 7.63 -7.34 11.47
C SER A 253 7.84 -7.45 9.96
N THR A 254 7.03 -6.76 9.14
CA THR A 254 7.22 -6.67 7.69
C THR A 254 8.59 -6.08 7.33
N LEU A 255 9.05 -5.05 8.03
CA LEU A 255 10.38 -4.48 7.85
C LEU A 255 11.48 -5.52 8.06
N ILE A 256 11.40 -6.32 9.12
CA ILE A 256 12.37 -7.40 9.38
C ILE A 256 12.40 -8.38 8.20
N VAL A 257 11.24 -8.78 7.68
CA VAL A 257 11.18 -9.68 6.51
C VAL A 257 11.75 -9.04 5.25
N HIS A 258 11.50 -7.75 5.00
CA HIS A 258 12.11 -7.06 3.87
C HIS A 258 13.64 -6.99 3.99
N ILE A 259 14.15 -6.66 5.18
CA ILE A 259 15.59 -6.67 5.46
C ILE A 259 16.17 -8.06 5.20
N LEU A 260 15.53 -9.12 5.72
CA LEU A 260 15.97 -10.50 5.49
C LEU A 260 15.91 -10.89 4.01
N GLY A 261 14.92 -10.42 3.25
CA GLY A 261 14.82 -10.64 1.81
C GLY A 261 15.99 -9.99 1.05
N ILE A 262 16.33 -8.74 1.41
CA ILE A 262 17.47 -8.00 0.84
C ILE A 262 18.79 -8.68 1.19
N LEU A 263 18.99 -9.05 2.45
CA LEU A 263 20.19 -9.77 2.90
C LEU A 263 20.31 -11.15 2.25
N GLY A 264 19.19 -11.86 2.09
CA GLY A 264 19.15 -13.14 1.38
C GLY A 264 19.55 -13.00 -0.08
N MET A 265 19.13 -11.94 -0.76
CA MET A 265 19.54 -11.63 -2.14
C MET A 265 21.03 -11.32 -2.22
N ALA A 266 21.54 -10.41 -1.39
CA ALA A 266 22.95 -10.05 -1.35
C ALA A 266 23.84 -11.28 -1.07
N HIS A 267 23.40 -12.14 -0.16
CA HIS A 267 24.09 -13.39 0.14
C HIS A 267 24.07 -14.35 -1.06
N ALA A 268 22.93 -14.54 -1.72
CA ALA A 268 22.82 -15.42 -2.88
C ALA A 268 23.74 -14.98 -4.03
N GLU A 269 23.88 -13.68 -4.26
CA GLU A 269 24.80 -13.13 -5.27
C GLU A 269 26.27 -13.28 -4.88
N SER A 270 26.60 -13.13 -3.59
CA SER A 270 27.98 -13.36 -3.11
C SER A 270 28.47 -14.79 -3.35
N LEU A 271 27.57 -15.78 -3.33
CA LEU A 271 27.89 -17.19 -3.63
C LEU A 271 28.03 -17.47 -5.13
N GLN A 272 27.49 -16.61 -6.00
CA GLN A 272 27.56 -16.75 -7.46
C GLN A 272 28.74 -16.01 -8.07
N SER A 273 29.35 -15.09 -7.33
CA SER A 273 30.57 -14.41 -7.75
C SER A 273 31.75 -15.34 -7.46
N PRO A 274 32.42 -15.93 -8.47
CA PRO A 274 33.65 -16.64 -8.20
C PRO A 274 34.65 -15.64 -7.61
N SER A 275 35.32 -16.02 -6.53
CA SER A 275 36.47 -15.28 -6.01
C SER A 275 37.40 -14.92 -7.18
N GLN A 276 37.50 -13.63 -7.48
CA GLN A 276 38.58 -13.09 -8.30
C GLN A 276 39.89 -13.15 -7.52
#